data_AF-A0A6G1K0B5-F1
#
_entry.id   AF-A0A6G1K0B5-F1
#
_cell.length_a   1.000
_cell.length_b   1.000
_cell.length_c   1.000
_cell.angle_alpha   90.00
_cell.angle_beta   90.00
_cell.angle_gamma   90.00
#
_symmetry.space_group_name_H-M   'P 1'
#
loop_
_entity.id
_entity.type
_entity.pdbx_description
1 polymer ?
#
loop_
_entity_poly.entity_id
_entity_poly.type
_entity_poly.pdbx_seq_one_letter_code
_entity_poly.pdbx_strand_id
1 'polypeptide(L)'
;MTASSTTNIGTMIDKPKKRIHPEDLRLCSAALNHRWSKRELPHVIAPDVPIFVCCTLMLPWVLARVLGLHSIEGALETTKYMTRATLLHHVRSMIKFVERPTMVYTEKDIAVDGILVAGLQFEAYAKMEEYIGLEQHSKEIVQVEIETLDGGQATVAAYGYIWNQSPSFLTSERWTLVDLMRNSTYKLGQESTSMMDP
;
A
#
# COMPACT_ATOMS: atom_id res chain seq x y z
N MET A 1 42.34 -28.08 21.89
CA MET A 1 42.36 -26.63 21.64
C MET A 1 40.94 -26.19 21.37
N THR A 2 40.26 -25.66 22.38
CA THR A 2 38.86 -25.21 22.32
C THR A 2 38.84 -23.72 21.99
N ALA A 3 38.33 -23.37 20.81
CA ALA A 3 38.14 -21.99 20.40
C ALA A 3 36.83 -21.46 21.00
N SER A 4 36.94 -20.55 21.97
CA SER A 4 35.81 -19.78 22.50
C SER A 4 35.34 -18.78 21.46
N SER A 5 34.12 -18.95 20.95
CA SER A 5 33.45 -17.98 20.09
C SER A 5 32.88 -16.85 20.94
N THR A 6 33.56 -15.71 20.94
CA THR A 6 33.08 -14.47 21.56
C THR A 6 31.94 -13.91 20.72
N THR A 7 30.71 -14.02 21.22
CA THR A 7 29.53 -13.42 20.59
C THR A 7 29.54 -11.92 20.87
N ASN A 8 29.87 -11.11 19.86
CA ASN A 8 29.70 -9.66 19.91
C ASN A 8 28.20 -9.33 19.87
N ILE A 9 27.63 -9.02 21.04
CA ILE A 9 26.31 -8.40 21.14
C ILE A 9 26.50 -6.93 20.79
N GLY A 10 26.45 -6.63 19.49
CA GLY A 10 26.37 -5.26 19.00
C GLY A 10 25.06 -4.64 19.48
N THR A 11 25.16 -3.68 20.40
CA THR A 11 24.07 -2.81 20.80
C THR A 11 23.60 -2.02 19.58
N MET A 12 22.49 -2.46 18.96
CA MET A 12 21.79 -1.67 17.97
C MET A 12 21.28 -0.40 18.66
N ILE A 13 21.95 0.72 18.41
CA ILE A 13 21.45 2.04 18.78
C ILE A 13 20.21 2.27 17.91
N ASP A 14 19.03 2.11 18.51
CA ASP A 14 17.75 2.40 17.88
C ASP A 14 17.73 3.87 17.47
N LYS A 15 17.81 4.12 16.15
CA LYS A 15 17.69 5.47 15.61
C LYS A 15 16.33 6.04 16.05
N PRO A 16 16.25 7.31 16.47
CA PRO A 16 14.99 7.92 16.87
C PRO A 16 13.98 7.84 15.71
N LYS A 17 12.86 7.16 15.97
CA LYS A 17 11.79 6.97 14.98
C LYS A 17 11.20 8.35 14.63
N LYS A 18 11.11 8.67 13.33
CA LYS A 18 10.46 9.91 12.85
C LYS A 18 9.02 9.96 13.35
N ARG A 19 8.61 11.13 13.85
CA ARG A 19 7.22 11.38 14.26
C ARG A 19 6.34 11.49 13.02
N ILE A 20 5.19 10.82 13.03
CA ILE A 20 4.18 10.90 11.96
C ILE A 20 3.37 12.19 12.15
N HIS A 21 3.10 12.91 11.07
CA HIS A 21 2.29 14.13 11.12
C HIS A 21 0.84 13.79 11.53
N PRO A 22 0.18 14.58 12.40
CA PRO A 22 -1.19 14.31 12.83
C PRO A 22 -2.19 14.20 11.68
N GLU A 23 -2.00 15.00 10.63
CA GLU A 23 -2.85 14.97 9.45
C GLU A 23 -2.74 13.67 8.66
N ASP A 24 -1.53 13.11 8.56
CA ASP A 24 -1.29 11.81 7.91
C ASP A 24 -2.01 10.69 8.67
N LEU A 25 -1.99 10.74 10.02
CA LEU A 25 -2.76 9.81 10.86
C LEU A 25 -4.27 9.97 10.64
N ARG A 26 -4.77 11.20 10.55
CA ARG A 26 -6.18 11.50 10.30
C ARG A 26 -6.64 10.92 8.97
N LEU A 27 -5.87 11.14 7.90
CA LEU A 27 -6.16 10.64 6.54
C LEU A 27 -6.11 9.11 6.48
N CYS A 28 -5.07 8.49 7.04
CA CYS A 28 -4.99 7.03 7.12
C CYS A 28 -6.16 6.43 7.91
N SER A 29 -6.53 7.05 9.04
CA SER A 29 -7.69 6.62 9.83
C SER A 29 -8.98 6.70 9.00
N ALA A 30 -9.18 7.77 8.24
CA ALA A 30 -10.34 7.91 7.36
C ALA A 30 -10.40 6.79 6.30
N ALA A 31 -9.29 6.51 5.60
CA ALA A 31 -9.23 5.43 4.62
C ALA A 31 -9.41 4.03 5.25
N LEU A 32 -8.81 3.78 6.42
CA LEU A 32 -8.93 2.50 7.12
C LEU A 32 -10.31 2.26 7.72
N ASN A 33 -11.10 3.31 7.95
CA ASN A 33 -12.46 3.22 8.49
C ASN A 33 -13.54 3.33 7.40
N HIS A 34 -13.18 3.75 6.18
CA HIS A 34 -14.13 3.79 5.08
C HIS A 34 -14.55 2.36 4.70
N ARG A 35 -15.86 2.17 4.52
CA ARG A 35 -16.48 0.90 4.18
C ARG A 35 -17.62 1.17 3.21
N TRP A 36 -17.76 0.33 2.20
CA TRP A 36 -18.94 0.35 1.33
C TRP A 36 -20.03 -0.54 1.93
N SER A 37 -21.28 -0.11 1.81
CA SER A 37 -22.44 -0.97 2.08
C SER A 37 -22.57 -2.05 1.01
N LYS A 38 -23.31 -3.13 1.33
CA LYS A 38 -23.57 -4.19 0.35
C LYS A 38 -24.30 -3.68 -0.91
N ARG A 39 -25.08 -2.61 -0.77
CA ARG A 39 -25.84 -2.00 -1.88
C ARG A 39 -24.95 -1.18 -2.81
N GLU A 40 -23.89 -0.56 -2.29
CA GLU A 40 -22.95 0.23 -3.07
C GLU A 40 -21.96 -0.65 -3.83
N LEU A 41 -21.60 -1.82 -3.28
CA LEU A 41 -20.56 -2.68 -3.84
C LEU A 41 -20.67 -2.91 -5.36
N PRO A 42 -21.82 -3.33 -5.92
CA PRO A 42 -21.93 -3.57 -7.36
C PRO A 42 -21.66 -2.32 -8.22
N HIS A 43 -21.89 -1.12 -7.69
CA HIS A 43 -21.69 0.14 -8.40
C HIS A 43 -20.27 0.67 -8.29
N VAL A 44 -19.51 0.28 -7.27
CA VAL A 44 -18.12 0.71 -7.09
C VAL A 44 -17.11 -0.27 -7.69
N ILE A 45 -17.45 -1.56 -7.77
CA ILE A 45 -16.56 -2.61 -8.31
C ILE A 45 -16.89 -3.01 -9.76
N ALA A 46 -17.91 -2.41 -10.36
CA ALA A 46 -18.27 -2.58 -11.76
C ALA A 46 -18.68 -1.21 -12.35
N PRO A 47 -18.31 -0.90 -13.60
CA PRO A 47 -17.82 -1.81 -14.65
C PRO A 47 -16.34 -2.20 -14.55
N ASP A 48 -15.52 -1.45 -13.82
CA ASP A 48 -14.08 -1.66 -13.77
C ASP A 48 -13.65 -2.53 -12.59
N VAL A 49 -12.74 -3.47 -12.85
CA VAL A 49 -12.18 -4.34 -11.82
C VAL A 49 -11.31 -3.50 -10.87
N PRO A 50 -11.58 -3.51 -9.56
CA PRO A 50 -10.81 -2.72 -8.59
C PRO A 50 -9.37 -3.22 -8.44
N ILE A 51 -8.49 -2.41 -7.86
CA ILE A 51 -7.09 -2.79 -7.59
C ILE A 51 -6.88 -3.03 -6.10
N PHE A 52 -6.31 -4.18 -5.75
CA PHE A 52 -5.78 -4.42 -4.41
C PHE A 52 -4.33 -3.92 -4.32
N VAL A 53 -4.07 -3.03 -3.35
CA VAL A 53 -2.73 -2.50 -3.09
C VAL A 53 -2.27 -2.84 -1.67
N CYS A 54 -1.01 -3.27 -1.58
CA CYS A 54 -0.32 -3.52 -0.32
C CYS A 54 1.04 -2.80 -0.28
N CYS A 55 1.14 -1.60 -0.86
CA CYS A 55 2.38 -0.82 -0.92
C CYS A 55 2.12 0.62 -0.46
N THR A 56 2.99 1.57 -0.83
CA THR A 56 2.82 3.00 -0.52
C THR A 56 1.50 3.58 -1.03
N LEU A 57 0.87 2.99 -2.05
CA LEU A 57 -0.47 3.35 -2.52
C LEU A 57 -1.58 3.13 -1.48
N MET A 58 -1.32 2.38 -0.40
CA MET A 58 -2.22 2.31 0.76
C MET A 58 -2.35 3.65 1.50
N LEU A 59 -1.45 4.61 1.25
CA LEU A 59 -1.45 5.92 1.88
C LEU A 59 -2.28 6.91 1.02
N PRO A 60 -3.34 7.54 1.56
CA PRO A 60 -4.25 8.37 0.76
C PRO A 60 -3.57 9.49 -0.02
N TRP A 61 -2.52 10.09 0.54
CA TRP A 61 -1.77 11.16 -0.12
C TRP A 61 -0.80 10.68 -1.20
N VAL A 62 -0.30 9.46 -1.10
CA VAL A 62 0.49 8.86 -2.18
C VAL A 62 -0.43 8.58 -3.35
N LEU A 63 -1.61 7.98 -3.08
CA LEU A 63 -2.62 7.79 -4.11
C LEU A 63 -3.04 9.13 -4.73
N ALA A 64 -3.34 10.15 -3.92
CA ALA A 64 -3.71 11.48 -4.42
C ALA A 64 -2.64 12.07 -5.33
N ARG A 65 -1.36 12.00 -4.95
CA ARG A 65 -0.24 12.46 -5.78
C ARG A 65 -0.18 11.71 -7.12
N VAL A 66 -0.32 10.39 -7.10
CA VAL A 66 -0.34 9.55 -8.32
C VAL A 66 -1.49 9.95 -9.23
N LEU A 67 -2.64 10.34 -8.65
CA LEU A 67 -3.80 10.80 -9.41
C LEU A 67 -3.70 12.28 -9.88
N GLY A 68 -2.69 13.02 -9.43
CA GLY A 68 -2.52 14.45 -9.73
C GLY A 68 -3.31 15.39 -8.80
N LEU A 69 -3.74 14.90 -7.64
CA LEU A 69 -4.44 15.65 -6.61
C LEU A 69 -3.42 16.10 -5.54
N HIS A 70 -2.99 17.36 -5.60
CA HIS A 70 -1.86 17.87 -4.82
C HIS A 70 -2.24 18.56 -3.48
N SER A 71 -3.48 18.46 -3.04
CA SER A 71 -3.97 19.09 -1.79
C SER A 71 -4.41 18.08 -0.74
N ILE A 72 -4.57 18.53 0.51
CA ILE A 72 -5.14 17.70 1.60
C ILE A 72 -6.54 17.25 1.23
N GLU A 73 -7.33 18.13 0.63
CA GLU A 73 -8.68 17.83 0.16
C GLU A 73 -8.63 16.72 -0.90
N GLY A 74 -7.63 16.74 -1.77
CA GLY A 74 -7.36 15.65 -2.71
C GLY A 74 -7.02 14.33 -2.01
N ALA A 75 -6.18 14.37 -0.98
CA ALA A 75 -5.86 13.19 -0.17
C ALA A 75 -7.04 12.69 0.67
N LEU A 76 -7.95 13.58 1.07
CA LEU A 76 -9.19 13.20 1.73
C LEU A 76 -10.18 12.60 0.72
N GLU A 77 -10.26 13.15 -0.48
CA GLU A 77 -11.11 12.63 -1.55
C GLU A 77 -10.74 11.20 -1.92
N THR A 78 -9.44 10.89 -1.97
CA THR A 78 -8.99 9.53 -2.29
C THR A 78 -9.47 8.48 -1.28
N THR A 79 -9.70 8.86 -0.03
CA THR A 79 -10.20 7.92 1.00
C THR A 79 -11.57 7.31 0.66
N LYS A 80 -12.39 7.99 -0.14
CA LYS A 80 -13.73 7.49 -0.57
C LYS A 80 -13.65 6.31 -1.53
N TYR A 81 -12.52 6.16 -2.21
CA TYR A 81 -12.25 5.07 -3.15
C TYR A 81 -11.53 3.89 -2.49
N MET A 82 -11.19 4.00 -1.19
CA MET A 82 -10.35 3.05 -0.47
C MET A 82 -11.15 2.31 0.58
N THR A 83 -11.13 0.98 0.58
CA THR A 83 -11.61 0.19 1.72
C THR A 83 -10.53 -0.78 2.18
N ARG A 84 -10.53 -1.13 3.47
CA ARG A 84 -9.63 -2.17 3.97
C ARG A 84 -9.96 -3.51 3.31
N ALA A 85 -8.93 -4.23 2.91
CA ALA A 85 -9.06 -5.54 2.28
C ALA A 85 -7.99 -6.51 2.79
N THR A 86 -8.27 -7.79 2.70
CA THR A 86 -7.36 -8.87 3.11
C THR A 86 -7.21 -9.86 1.96
N LEU A 87 -5.96 -10.16 1.58
CA LEU A 87 -5.61 -11.13 0.55
C LEU A 87 -4.98 -12.37 1.21
N LEU A 88 -5.58 -13.54 1.00
CA LEU A 88 -5.07 -14.82 1.52
C LEU A 88 -3.95 -15.40 0.65
N HIS A 89 -3.17 -16.32 1.20
CA HIS A 89 -2.07 -17.04 0.53
C HIS A 89 -0.96 -16.14 -0.04
N HIS A 90 -0.73 -15.01 0.60
CA HIS A 90 0.32 -14.06 0.21
C HIS A 90 1.12 -13.61 1.43
N VAL A 91 2.35 -13.16 1.20
CA VAL A 91 3.19 -12.55 2.22
C VAL A 91 3.81 -11.27 1.69
N ARG A 92 3.88 -10.24 2.55
CA ARG A 92 4.61 -9.02 2.26
C ARG A 92 6.11 -9.28 2.25
N SER A 93 6.80 -8.65 1.31
CA SER A 93 8.25 -8.71 1.17
C SER A 93 8.78 -7.34 0.74
N MET A 94 10.11 -7.21 0.66
CA MET A 94 10.80 -6.01 0.22
C MET A 94 11.76 -6.36 -0.91
N ILE A 95 11.77 -5.54 -1.97
CA ILE A 95 12.72 -5.70 -3.07
C ILE A 95 14.08 -5.12 -2.63
N LYS A 96 15.13 -5.94 -2.60
CA LYS A 96 16.45 -5.64 -2.02
C LYS A 96 17.07 -4.33 -2.48
N PHE A 97 17.03 -4.06 -3.78
CA PHE A 97 17.84 -3.01 -4.40
C PHE A 97 17.15 -1.64 -4.45
N VAL A 98 15.83 -1.63 -4.27
CA VAL A 98 15.02 -0.40 -4.37
C VAL A 98 14.20 -0.15 -3.09
N GLU A 99 14.33 -1.02 -2.09
CA GLU A 99 13.61 -0.95 -0.81
C GLU A 99 12.11 -0.70 -1.00
N ARG A 100 11.52 -1.36 -2.00
CA ARG A 100 10.11 -1.20 -2.36
C ARG A 100 9.28 -2.40 -1.85
N PRO A 101 8.17 -2.14 -1.14
CA PRO A 101 7.22 -3.18 -0.74
C PRO A 101 6.65 -3.94 -1.93
N THR A 102 6.54 -5.26 -1.79
CA THR A 102 5.82 -6.12 -2.74
C THR A 102 5.13 -7.27 -2.00
N MET A 103 4.39 -8.11 -2.73
CA MET A 103 3.77 -9.33 -2.23
C MET A 103 4.14 -10.52 -3.10
N VAL A 104 4.25 -11.68 -2.47
CA VAL A 104 4.56 -12.96 -3.10
C VAL A 104 3.52 -13.97 -2.68
N TYR A 105 3.11 -14.82 -3.62
CA TYR A 105 2.30 -15.99 -3.30
C TYR A 105 3.02 -16.93 -2.33
N THR A 106 2.26 -17.55 -1.44
CA THR A 106 2.74 -18.60 -0.55
C THR A 106 1.65 -19.64 -0.32
N GLU A 107 2.03 -20.92 -0.29
CA GLU A 107 1.11 -22.01 0.06
C GLU A 107 0.70 -22.01 1.54
N LYS A 108 1.33 -21.16 2.36
CA LYS A 108 0.98 -21.02 3.77
C LYS A 108 -0.35 -20.26 3.91
N ASP A 109 -1.08 -20.59 4.97
CA ASP A 109 -2.29 -19.87 5.36
C ASP A 109 -1.93 -18.55 6.05
N ILE A 110 -1.43 -17.61 5.25
CA ILE A 110 -1.01 -16.26 5.66
C ILE A 110 -1.81 -15.25 4.84
N ALA A 111 -2.19 -14.17 5.51
CA ALA A 111 -2.91 -13.08 4.88
C ALA A 111 -2.09 -11.79 4.82
N VAL A 112 -2.31 -11.00 3.77
CA VAL A 112 -1.82 -9.64 3.61
C VAL A 112 -2.98 -8.68 3.77
N ASP A 113 -2.95 -7.86 4.82
CA ASP A 113 -3.81 -6.69 4.88
C ASP A 113 -3.39 -5.68 3.80
N GLY A 114 -4.35 -5.02 3.18
CA GLY A 114 -4.13 -4.03 2.15
C GLY A 114 -5.31 -3.06 2.06
N ILE A 115 -5.35 -2.34 0.95
CA ILE A 115 -6.47 -1.48 0.57
C ILE A 115 -6.98 -1.94 -0.78
N LEU A 116 -8.30 -2.06 -0.91
CA LEU A 116 -8.96 -2.19 -2.20
C LEU A 116 -9.35 -0.79 -2.69
N VAL A 117 -8.94 -0.46 -3.92
CA VAL A 117 -9.20 0.82 -4.57
C VAL A 117 -10.20 0.60 -5.71
N ALA A 118 -11.38 1.22 -5.60
CA ALA A 118 -12.51 1.02 -6.52
C ALA A 118 -13.19 2.35 -6.89
N GLY A 119 -14.03 2.35 -7.92
CA GLY A 119 -14.82 3.52 -8.34
C GLY A 119 -14.00 4.67 -8.94
N LEU A 120 -12.78 4.38 -9.41
CA LEU A 120 -11.95 5.33 -10.15
C LEU A 120 -12.25 5.28 -11.65
N GLN A 121 -11.95 6.36 -12.36
CA GLN A 121 -11.98 6.38 -13.83
C GLN A 121 -10.83 5.54 -14.41
N PHE A 122 -10.98 5.05 -15.63
CA PHE A 122 -9.99 4.19 -16.30
C PHE A 122 -8.58 4.82 -16.34
N GLU A 123 -8.46 6.11 -16.60
CA GLU A 123 -7.17 6.82 -16.66
C GLU A 123 -6.46 6.86 -15.30
N ALA A 124 -7.21 6.86 -14.20
CA ALA A 124 -6.64 6.82 -12.85
C ALA A 124 -6.00 5.46 -12.57
N TYR A 125 -6.60 4.37 -13.05
CA TYR A 125 -6.01 3.03 -12.94
C TYR A 125 -4.69 2.92 -13.73
N ALA A 126 -4.62 3.49 -14.92
CA ALA A 126 -3.38 3.53 -15.70
C ALA A 126 -2.23 4.23 -14.96
N LYS A 127 -2.51 5.37 -14.30
CA LYS A 127 -1.52 6.08 -13.47
C LYS A 127 -1.05 5.25 -12.26
N MET A 128 -1.96 4.49 -11.64
CA MET A 128 -1.60 3.57 -10.56
C MET A 128 -0.69 2.44 -11.06
N GLU A 129 -0.99 1.86 -12.22
CA GLU A 129 -0.18 0.80 -12.84
C GLU A 129 1.22 1.29 -13.21
N GLU A 130 1.32 2.49 -13.80
CA GLU A 130 2.60 3.15 -14.08
C GLU A 130 3.41 3.34 -12.81
N TYR A 131 2.79 3.81 -11.72
CA TYR A 131 3.46 3.97 -10.43
C TYR A 131 3.96 2.65 -9.84
N ILE A 132 3.17 1.58 -9.94
CA ILE A 132 3.52 0.24 -9.42
C ILE A 132 4.76 -0.30 -10.15
N GLY A 133 4.81 -0.13 -11.47
CA GLY A 133 5.85 -0.67 -12.33
C GLY A 133 5.60 -2.14 -12.64
N LEU A 134 5.10 -2.41 -13.85
CA LEU A 134 4.64 -3.75 -14.26
C LEU A 134 5.76 -4.68 -14.74
N GLU A 135 6.97 -4.17 -14.96
CA GLU A 135 8.07 -4.97 -15.53
C GLU A 135 8.47 -6.18 -14.68
N GLN A 136 8.25 -6.10 -13.35
CA GLN A 136 8.66 -7.11 -12.37
C GLN A 136 7.49 -7.73 -11.59
N HIS A 137 6.26 -7.44 -12.02
CA HIS A 137 5.05 -7.94 -11.38
C HIS A 137 4.15 -8.62 -12.40
N SER A 138 3.51 -9.73 -12.02
CA SER A 138 2.36 -10.26 -12.75
C SER A 138 1.10 -9.52 -12.30
N LYS A 139 0.29 -9.08 -13.27
CA LYS A 139 -1.06 -8.58 -13.03
C LYS A 139 -2.02 -9.77 -13.03
N GLU A 140 -2.62 -10.05 -11.88
CA GLU A 140 -3.47 -11.23 -11.66
C GLU A 140 -4.83 -10.82 -11.09
N ILE A 141 -5.87 -11.60 -11.38
CA ILE A 141 -7.17 -11.47 -10.68
C ILE A 141 -7.06 -12.26 -9.38
N VAL A 142 -7.14 -11.55 -8.26
CA VAL A 142 -7.11 -12.11 -6.90
C VAL A 142 -8.46 -11.93 -6.22
N GLN A 143 -8.76 -12.80 -5.25
CA GLN A 143 -9.93 -12.65 -4.39
C GLN A 143 -9.50 -12.01 -3.07
N VAL A 144 -10.13 -10.90 -2.71
CA VAL A 144 -9.87 -10.20 -1.45
C VAL A 144 -11.14 -10.14 -0.61
N GLU A 145 -10.95 -10.28 0.70
CA GLU A 145 -12.01 -10.12 1.68
C GLU A 145 -12.08 -8.66 2.12
N ILE A 146 -13.29 -8.10 2.15
CA ILE A 146 -13.56 -6.77 2.69
C ILE A 146 -14.64 -6.86 3.75
N GLU A 147 -14.57 -5.96 4.72
CA GLU A 147 -15.68 -5.69 5.63
C GLU A 147 -16.61 -4.67 4.96
N THR A 148 -17.92 -4.87 5.15
CA THR A 148 -18.98 -3.98 4.65
C THR A 148 -19.47 -3.08 5.78
N LEU A 149 -20.05 -1.92 5.42
CA LEU A 149 -20.58 -0.98 6.40
C LEU A 149 -21.65 -1.60 7.32
N ASP A 150 -22.37 -2.61 6.81
CA ASP A 150 -23.41 -3.35 7.53
C ASP A 150 -22.83 -4.41 8.51
N GLY A 151 -21.50 -4.44 8.71
CA GLY A 151 -20.80 -5.39 9.57
C GLY A 151 -20.64 -6.80 8.98
N GLY A 152 -21.03 -7.01 7.73
CA GLY A 152 -20.81 -8.27 7.01
C GLY A 152 -19.46 -8.32 6.30
N GLN A 153 -19.08 -9.50 5.83
CA GLN A 153 -17.94 -9.68 4.94
C GLN A 153 -18.40 -9.87 3.49
N ALA A 154 -17.57 -9.47 2.53
CA ALA A 154 -17.74 -9.73 1.11
C ALA A 154 -16.40 -10.12 0.48
N THR A 155 -16.45 -11.02 -0.50
CA THR A 155 -15.30 -11.39 -1.32
C THR A 155 -15.40 -10.67 -2.65
N VAL A 156 -14.35 -9.95 -3.04
CA VAL A 156 -14.30 -9.14 -4.26
C VAL A 156 -13.13 -9.61 -5.13
N ALA A 157 -13.38 -9.77 -6.42
CA ALA A 157 -12.32 -9.97 -7.41
C ALA A 157 -11.63 -8.63 -7.70
N ALA A 158 -10.31 -8.60 -7.64
CA ALA A 158 -9.51 -7.39 -7.84
C ALA A 158 -8.24 -7.71 -8.62
N TYR A 159 -7.67 -6.72 -9.30
CA TYR A 159 -6.30 -6.84 -9.80
C TYR A 159 -5.31 -6.76 -8.64
N GLY A 160 -4.43 -7.75 -8.55
CA GLY A 160 -3.25 -7.77 -7.69
C GLY A 160 -1.98 -7.76 -8.54
N TYR A 161 -0.92 -7.15 -8.01
CA TYR A 161 0.40 -7.08 -8.64
C TYR A 161 1.40 -7.91 -7.84
N ILE A 162 1.58 -9.16 -8.25
CA ILE A 162 2.37 -10.15 -7.52
C ILE A 162 3.79 -10.16 -8.06
N TRP A 163 4.78 -10.22 -7.19
CA TRP A 163 6.18 -10.33 -7.61
C TRP A 163 6.39 -11.62 -8.41
N ASN A 164 6.89 -11.51 -9.65
CA ASN A 164 7.06 -12.65 -10.56
C ASN A 164 8.54 -12.93 -10.92
N GLN A 165 9.49 -12.25 -10.26
CA GLN A 165 10.92 -12.46 -10.48
C GLN A 165 11.51 -13.39 -9.41
N SER A 166 12.82 -13.66 -9.51
CA SER A 166 13.51 -14.54 -8.56
C SER A 166 13.34 -14.07 -7.10
N PRO A 167 12.98 -14.98 -6.16
CA PRO A 167 12.95 -14.68 -4.73
C PRO A 167 14.29 -14.22 -4.15
N SER A 168 15.41 -14.48 -4.84
CA SER A 168 16.74 -13.99 -4.42
C SER A 168 16.84 -12.46 -4.41
N PHE A 169 15.96 -11.75 -5.13
CA PHE A 169 15.85 -10.29 -5.12
C PHE A 169 15.07 -9.74 -3.93
N LEU A 170 14.53 -10.60 -3.07
CA LEU A 170 13.64 -10.23 -1.98
C LEU A 170 14.27 -10.41 -0.60
N THR A 171 13.88 -9.56 0.35
CA THR A 171 14.14 -9.77 1.78
C THR A 171 12.86 -10.15 2.53
N SER A 172 13.01 -10.92 3.60
CA SER A 172 11.92 -11.25 4.53
C SER A 172 11.60 -10.11 5.50
N GLU A 173 12.08 -8.89 5.22
CA GLU A 173 11.84 -7.73 6.06
C GLU A 173 10.34 -7.43 6.12
N ARG A 174 9.83 -7.44 7.35
CA ARG A 174 8.43 -7.11 7.61
C ARG A 174 8.30 -5.61 7.76
N TRP A 175 7.40 -5.03 7.00
CA TRP A 175 7.02 -3.64 7.12
C TRP A 175 5.53 -3.52 7.46
N THR A 176 5.19 -2.45 8.16
CA THR A 176 3.82 -2.11 8.52
C THR A 176 3.38 -0.83 7.84
N LEU A 177 2.07 -0.56 7.80
CA LEU A 177 1.55 0.72 7.30
C LEU A 177 2.17 1.91 8.05
N VAL A 178 2.41 1.75 9.36
CA VAL A 178 3.07 2.76 10.20
C VAL A 178 4.51 3.03 9.73
N ASP A 179 5.22 2.01 9.28
CA ASP A 179 6.57 2.18 8.74
C ASP A 179 6.54 2.92 7.39
N LEU A 180 5.55 2.63 6.54
CA LEU A 180 5.32 3.41 5.30
C LEU A 180 5.02 4.88 5.61
N MET A 181 4.18 5.15 6.60
CA MET A 181 3.84 6.51 7.02
C MET A 181 5.06 7.29 7.52
N ARG A 182 5.97 6.66 8.27
CA ARG A 182 7.21 7.31 8.75
C ARG A 182 8.16 7.69 7.61
N ASN A 183 8.13 6.92 6.52
CA ASN A 183 9.01 7.10 5.37
C ASN A 183 8.39 7.99 4.28
N SER A 184 7.07 8.15 4.30
CA SER A 184 6.29 8.87 3.28
C SER A 184 5.52 10.02 3.91
N THR A 185 6.20 11.07 4.39
CA THR A 185 5.52 12.23 4.97
C THR A 185 4.82 13.08 3.90
N TYR A 186 3.61 13.54 4.20
CA TYR A 186 2.94 14.56 3.41
C TYR A 186 3.74 15.87 3.50
N LYS A 187 4.49 16.21 2.44
CA LYS A 187 5.12 17.53 2.31
C LYS A 187 4.11 18.49 1.68
N LEU A 188 3.32 19.16 2.51
CA LEU A 188 2.41 20.20 2.05
C LEU A 188 3.24 21.41 1.60
N GLY A 189 3.25 21.71 0.30
CA GLY A 189 3.66 23.02 -0.22
C GLY A 189 5.12 23.43 -0.03
N GLN A 190 6.10 22.51 -0.03
CA GLN A 190 7.53 22.87 -0.08
C GLN A 190 8.19 22.69 -1.46
N GLU A 191 7.44 22.28 -2.49
CA GLU A 191 7.92 22.21 -3.88
C GLU A 191 7.21 23.23 -4.77
N SER A 192 7.32 24.50 -4.41
CA SER A 192 7.00 25.62 -5.32
C SER A 192 7.91 26.84 -5.10
N THR A 193 9.18 26.60 -4.73
CA THR A 193 10.22 27.65 -4.62
C THR A 193 11.61 27.22 -5.13
N SER A 194 11.72 26.19 -5.98
CA SER A 194 13.04 25.75 -6.51
C SER A 194 13.00 25.28 -7.98
N MET A 195 12.20 25.92 -8.83
CA MET A 195 12.34 25.82 -10.30
C MET A 195 12.10 27.18 -10.98
N MET A 196 12.60 28.25 -10.38
CA MET A 196 12.92 29.48 -11.11
C MET A 196 14.23 30.02 -10.57
N ASP A 197 15.34 29.52 -11.11
CA ASP A 197 16.52 30.33 -11.36
C ASP A 197 16.92 30.06 -12.83
N PRO A 198 17.33 31.12 -13.56
CA PRO A 198 17.34 31.19 -15.03
C PRO A 198 18.36 30.27 -15.73
#